data_AF-A0A396KV46-F1
#
_entry.id   AF-A0A396KV46-F1
#
_cell.length_a   1.000
_cell.length_b   1.000
_cell.length_c   1.000
_cell.angle_alpha   90.00
_cell.angle_beta   90.00
_cell.angle_gamma   90.00
#
_symmetry.space_group_name_H-M   'P 1'
#
loop_
_entity.id
_entity.type
_entity.pdbx_description
1 polymer ?
#
loop_
_entity_poly.entity_id
_entity_poly.type
_entity_poly.pdbx_seq_one_letter_code
_entity_poly.pdbx_strand_id
1 'polypeptide(L)'
;MEQELGHSLFIRRKGYRNAQLTDQGAEFYRIAWNKDFKSWHSENFDETIPPLVILEHAALAAYFMTEKSWTFCPYTTAIRLQKNGACIYELKNSPPEQVVYYLVNENRKTATIHKFLELLTEKLKTLPKDKITSFLS
;
A
#
# COMPACT_ATOMS: atom_id res chain seq x y z
N MET A 1 2.20 -2.12 -15.24
CA MET A 1 3.47 -1.94 -14.50
C MET A 1 4.70 -2.33 -15.31
N GLU A 2 5.20 -3.58 -15.34
CA GLU A 2 6.48 -3.91 -16.05
C GLU A 2 6.44 -3.58 -17.55
N GLN A 3 5.30 -3.80 -18.22
CA GLN A 3 5.10 -3.40 -19.62
C GLN A 3 5.15 -1.89 -19.84
N GLU A 4 4.77 -1.10 -18.85
CA GLU A 4 4.78 0.37 -18.92
C GLU A 4 6.16 0.95 -18.57
N LEU A 5 6.91 0.25 -17.71
CA LEU A 5 8.29 0.61 -17.35
C LEU A 5 9.30 0.22 -18.42
N GLY A 6 8.94 -0.68 -19.35
CA GLY A 6 9.84 -1.16 -20.41
C GLY A 6 10.96 -2.08 -19.94
N HIS A 7 10.98 -2.45 -18.65
CA HIS A 7 11.92 -3.39 -18.06
C HIS A 7 11.22 -4.30 -17.04
N SER A 8 11.77 -5.49 -16.84
CA SER A 8 11.26 -6.42 -15.84
C SER A 8 11.76 -6.02 -14.45
N LEU A 9 10.85 -6.01 -13.48
CA LEU A 9 11.14 -5.91 -12.06
C LEU A 9 11.28 -7.30 -11.42
N PHE A 10 10.71 -8.33 -12.06
CA PHE A 10 10.59 -9.67 -11.51
C PHE A 10 11.11 -10.76 -12.47
N ILE A 11 12.14 -11.49 -12.05
CA ILE A 11 12.60 -12.72 -12.71
C ILE A 11 11.71 -13.88 -12.25
N ARG A 12 10.97 -14.48 -13.20
CA ARG A 12 10.14 -15.67 -12.96
C ARG A 12 10.77 -16.88 -13.65
N ARG A 13 11.37 -17.79 -12.88
CA ARG A 13 11.94 -19.04 -13.41
C ARG A 13 10.94 -20.19 -13.34
N LYS A 14 10.82 -20.96 -14.42
CA LYS A 14 9.94 -22.14 -14.47
C LYS A 14 10.37 -23.15 -13.40
N GLY A 15 9.48 -23.49 -12.46
CA GLY A 15 9.75 -24.42 -11.34
C GLY A 15 10.06 -23.74 -10.01
N TYR A 16 10.26 -22.41 -9.98
CA TYR A 16 10.37 -21.63 -8.74
C TYR A 16 9.01 -21.02 -8.39
N ARG A 17 8.59 -21.18 -7.13
CA ARG A 17 7.30 -20.65 -6.64
C ARG A 17 7.31 -19.13 -6.49
N ASN A 18 8.47 -18.55 -6.17
CA ASN A 18 8.60 -17.13 -5.84
C ASN A 18 9.32 -16.37 -6.95
N ALA A 19 8.88 -15.14 -7.20
CA ALA A 19 9.57 -14.25 -8.14
C ALA A 19 10.79 -13.59 -7.48
N GLN A 20 11.90 -13.51 -8.20
CA GLN A 20 13.10 -12.78 -7.78
C GLN A 20 13.06 -11.35 -8.31
N LEU A 21 13.63 -10.39 -7.60
CA LEU A 21 13.77 -9.01 -8.10
C LEU A 21 14.94 -8.91 -9.08
N THR A 22 14.80 -8.09 -10.12
CA THR A 22 15.92 -7.64 -10.97
C THR A 22 16.70 -6.52 -10.27
N ASP A 23 17.81 -6.04 -10.86
CA ASP A 23 18.51 -4.84 -10.36
C ASP A 23 17.59 -3.60 -10.30
N GLN A 24 16.67 -3.47 -11.26
CA GLN A 24 15.60 -2.45 -11.22
C GLN A 24 14.52 -2.78 -10.17
N GLY A 25 14.28 -4.06 -9.93
CA GLY A 25 13.46 -4.52 -8.80
C GLY A 25 14.09 -4.22 -7.43
N ALA A 26 15.42 -4.04 -7.35
CA ALA A 26 16.14 -3.80 -6.11
C ALA A 26 15.95 -2.37 -5.55
N GLU A 27 15.44 -1.42 -6.34
CA GLU A 27 15.01 -0.08 -5.88
C GLU A 27 13.62 -0.11 -5.19
N PHE A 28 13.25 -1.28 -4.67
CA PHE A 28 12.01 -1.51 -3.94
C PHE A 28 12.10 -1.01 -2.49
N TYR A 29 11.16 -0.15 -2.11
CA TYR A 29 10.93 0.26 -0.74
C TYR A 29 9.79 -0.57 -0.16
N ARG A 30 9.99 -1.16 1.01
CA ARG A 30 8.92 -1.88 1.71
C ARG A 30 8.26 -0.97 2.74
N ILE A 31 7.00 -0.61 2.52
CA ILE A 31 6.17 0.00 3.55
C ILE A 31 5.55 -1.13 4.38
N ALA A 32 5.95 -1.24 5.65
CA ALA A 32 5.43 -2.26 6.54
C ALA A 32 4.03 -1.88 7.04
N TRP A 33 2.95 -2.28 6.34
CA TRP A 33 1.60 -1.84 6.74
C TRP A 33 0.79 -2.85 7.57
N ASN A 34 0.80 -4.16 7.28
CA ASN A 34 0.10 -5.18 8.10
C ASN A 34 0.67 -6.59 7.92
N LYS A 35 0.20 -7.54 8.74
CA LYS A 35 0.63 -8.96 8.69
C LYS A 35 0.17 -9.65 7.41
N ASP A 36 -1.02 -9.36 6.92
CA ASP A 36 -1.59 -10.00 5.73
C ASP A 36 -0.76 -9.69 4.48
N PHE A 37 -0.32 -8.44 4.33
CA PHE A 37 0.60 -8.05 3.29
C PHE A 37 1.96 -8.73 3.44
N LYS A 38 2.49 -8.85 4.66
CA LYS A 38 3.76 -9.58 4.88
C LYS A 38 3.63 -11.05 4.45
N SER A 39 2.51 -11.71 4.77
CA SER A 39 2.23 -13.10 4.33
C SER A 39 2.18 -13.18 2.82
N TRP A 40 1.32 -12.36 2.20
CA TRP A 40 1.19 -12.29 0.74
C TRP A 40 2.53 -12.00 0.06
N HIS A 41 3.33 -11.07 0.58
CA HIS A 41 4.63 -10.74 0.01
C HIS A 41 5.58 -11.95 0.06
N SER A 42 5.67 -12.64 1.20
CA SER A 42 6.53 -13.82 1.36
C SER A 42 6.14 -15.02 0.48
N GLU A 43 4.86 -15.12 0.13
CA GLU A 43 4.34 -16.16 -0.76
C GLU A 43 4.58 -15.85 -2.24
N ASN A 44 4.78 -14.58 -2.60
CA ASN A 44 4.90 -14.12 -3.99
C ASN A 44 6.33 -13.72 -4.38
N PHE A 45 7.19 -13.37 -3.41
CA PHE A 45 8.53 -12.85 -3.64
C PHE A 45 9.60 -13.61 -2.86
N ASP A 46 10.84 -13.55 -3.37
CA ASP A 46 12.01 -14.11 -2.70
C ASP A 46 12.45 -13.22 -1.52
N GLU A 47 12.12 -13.62 -0.29
CA GLU A 47 12.48 -12.90 0.94
C GLU A 47 13.98 -12.84 1.21
N THR A 48 14.82 -13.57 0.46
CA THR A 48 16.28 -13.45 0.57
C THR A 48 16.81 -12.16 -0.05
N ILE A 49 16.01 -11.48 -0.87
CA ILE A 49 16.35 -10.19 -1.46
C ILE A 49 15.77 -9.08 -0.56
N PRO A 50 16.62 -8.33 0.17
CA PRO A 50 16.13 -7.28 1.05
C PRO A 50 15.63 -6.07 0.24
N PRO A 51 14.60 -5.36 0.72
CA PRO A 51 14.26 -4.05 0.16
C PRO A 51 15.37 -3.04 0.44
N LEU A 52 15.46 -1.98 -0.39
CA LEU A 52 16.45 -0.93 -0.22
C LEU A 52 16.25 -0.20 1.13
N VAL A 53 14.99 0.07 1.48
CA VAL A 53 14.60 0.67 2.74
C VAL A 53 13.29 0.05 3.23
N ILE A 54 13.21 -0.22 4.53
CA ILE A 54 11.95 -0.55 5.20
C ILE A 54 11.43 0.70 5.90
N LEU A 55 10.23 1.12 5.50
CA LEU A 55 9.54 2.25 6.12
C LEU A 55 8.46 1.72 7.07
N GLU A 56 8.62 2.01 8.36
CA GLU A 56 7.63 1.67 9.40
C GLU A 56 6.34 2.48 9.24
N HIS A 57 6.42 3.69 8.67
CA HIS A 57 5.27 4.55 8.45
C HIS A 57 5.18 4.97 6.98
N ALA A 58 4.03 4.74 6.35
CA ALA A 58 3.80 5.09 4.95
C ALA A 58 4.01 6.59 4.64
N ALA A 59 3.81 7.46 5.65
CA ALA A 59 4.04 8.89 5.53
C ALA A 59 5.52 9.24 5.23
N LEU A 60 6.46 8.39 5.62
CA LEU A 60 7.89 8.59 5.36
C LEU A 60 8.25 8.38 3.88
N ALA A 61 7.40 7.67 3.12
CA ALA A 61 7.64 7.40 1.70
C ALA A 61 7.82 8.69 0.90
N ALA A 62 7.07 9.74 1.24
CA ALA A 62 7.19 11.05 0.58
C ALA A 62 8.55 11.75 0.76
N TYR A 63 9.37 11.32 1.72
CA TYR A 63 10.68 11.93 2.01
C TYR A 63 11.86 11.07 1.54
N PHE A 64 11.69 9.74 1.52
CA PHE A 64 12.79 8.81 1.23
C PHE A 64 12.75 8.18 -0.16
N MET A 65 11.58 8.16 -0.81
CA MET A 65 11.49 7.64 -2.17
C MET A 65 12.13 8.59 -3.16
N THR A 66 12.88 8.03 -4.11
CA THR A 66 13.46 8.76 -5.24
C THR A 66 12.65 8.50 -6.51
N GLU A 67 12.95 9.21 -7.61
CA GLU A 67 12.28 9.03 -8.90
C GLU A 67 12.40 7.60 -9.48
N LYS A 68 13.42 6.85 -9.05
CA LYS A 68 13.63 5.48 -9.50
C LYS A 68 13.02 4.44 -8.55
N SER A 69 12.64 4.87 -7.35
CA SER A 69 12.12 4.00 -6.32
C SER A 69 10.65 3.66 -6.54
N TRP A 70 10.27 2.45 -6.16
CA TRP A 70 8.86 2.03 -6.17
C TRP A 70 8.51 1.30 -4.89
N THR A 71 7.21 1.26 -4.57
CA THR A 71 6.72 0.61 -3.36
C THR A 71 5.33 0.06 -3.61
N PHE A 72 4.96 -0.98 -2.88
CA PHE A 72 3.54 -1.28 -2.70
C PHE A 72 2.99 -0.28 -1.69
N CYS A 73 1.74 0.16 -1.86
CA CYS A 73 1.04 0.94 -0.85
C CYS A 73 -0.48 0.81 -0.97
N PRO A 74 -1.25 1.06 0.11
CA PRO A 74 -2.69 1.18 0.03
C PRO A 74 -3.08 2.35 -0.88
N TYR A 75 -4.28 2.29 -1.44
CA TYR A 75 -4.78 3.31 -2.39
C TYR A 75 -4.67 4.75 -1.86
N THR A 76 -5.01 4.99 -0.59
CA THR A 76 -4.93 6.33 0.03
C THR A 76 -3.50 6.87 0.07
N THR A 77 -2.52 6.01 0.32
CA THR A 77 -1.10 6.36 0.28
C THR A 77 -0.65 6.64 -1.15
N ALA A 78 -1.09 5.82 -2.13
CA ALA A 78 -0.77 6.01 -3.54
C ALA A 78 -1.23 7.38 -4.05
N ILE A 79 -2.46 7.80 -3.70
CA ILE A 79 -2.98 9.13 -4.05
C ILE A 79 -2.16 10.26 -3.42
N ARG A 80 -1.64 10.07 -2.19
CA ARG A 80 -0.74 11.05 -1.57
C ARG A 80 0.59 11.15 -2.32
N LEU A 81 1.16 10.02 -2.73
CA LEU A 81 2.40 9.98 -3.50
C LEU A 81 2.22 10.55 -4.92
N GLN A 82 1.06 10.32 -5.55
CA GLN A 82 0.76 10.86 -6.87
C GLN A 82 0.72 12.39 -6.88
N LYS A 83 0.27 13.02 -5.80
CA LYS A 83 0.35 14.50 -5.66
C LYS A 83 1.79 15.02 -5.69
N ASN A 84 2.77 14.16 -5.41
CA ASN A 84 4.20 14.45 -5.47
C ASN A 84 4.87 13.88 -6.74
N GLY A 85 4.08 13.51 -7.76
CA GLY A 85 4.60 13.07 -9.06
C GLY A 85 4.73 11.56 -9.25
N ALA A 86 4.33 10.74 -8.28
CA ALA A 86 4.40 9.29 -8.45
C ALA A 86 3.33 8.74 -9.43
N CYS A 87 3.73 7.76 -10.24
CA CYS A 87 2.80 6.96 -11.02
C CYS A 87 2.13 5.89 -10.15
N ILE A 88 0.84 5.64 -10.37
CA ILE A 88 0.08 4.59 -9.67
C ILE A 88 -0.19 3.44 -10.65
N TYR A 89 0.15 2.22 -10.24
CA TYR A 89 -0.15 1.01 -10.99
C TYR A 89 -0.93 0.03 -10.11
N GLU A 90 -1.98 -0.58 -10.67
CA GLU A 90 -2.76 -1.60 -9.98
C GLU A 90 -2.10 -2.98 -10.10
N LEU A 91 -2.18 -3.75 -9.01
CA LEU A 91 -1.68 -5.11 -8.96
C LEU A 91 -2.74 -6.08 -9.47
N LYS A 92 -2.38 -6.92 -10.44
CA LYS A 92 -3.26 -7.99 -10.93
C LYS A 92 -3.50 -9.07 -9.87
N ASN A 93 -2.46 -9.41 -9.11
CA ASN A 93 -2.52 -10.33 -7.97
C ASN A 93 -2.25 -9.50 -6.72
N SER A 94 -3.24 -8.80 -6.19
CA SER A 94 -3.06 -7.91 -5.04
C SER A 94 -3.04 -8.66 -3.70
N PRO A 95 -2.44 -8.09 -2.65
CA PRO A 95 -2.66 -8.56 -1.28
C PRO A 95 -4.15 -8.46 -0.89
N PRO A 96 -4.56 -9.11 0.21
CA PRO A 96 -5.89 -8.92 0.80
C PRO A 96 -6.18 -7.44 1.11
N GLU A 97 -7.47 -7.09 1.12
CA GLU A 97 -7.93 -5.74 1.42
C GLU A 97 -7.46 -5.27 2.82
N GLN A 98 -7.01 -4.02 2.90
CA GLN A 98 -6.65 -3.42 4.18
C GLN A 98 -7.90 -2.92 4.91
N VAL A 99 -8.26 -3.56 6.02
CA VAL A 99 -9.36 -3.12 6.88
C VAL A 99 -8.83 -2.16 7.97
N VAL A 100 -9.41 -0.97 8.03
CA VAL A 100 -9.10 0.04 9.06
C VAL A 100 -10.27 0.14 10.03
N TYR A 101 -9.99 -0.08 11.32
CA TYR A 101 -10.98 -0.01 12.37
C TYR A 101 -10.92 1.32 13.10
N TYR A 102 -12.10 1.84 13.46
CA TYR A 102 -12.21 2.89 14.47
C TYR A 102 -12.61 2.21 15.79
N LEU A 103 -11.97 2.60 16.89
CA LEU A 103 -12.23 2.05 18.22
C LEU A 103 -12.82 3.16 19.08
N VAL A 104 -13.98 2.90 19.67
CA VAL A 104 -14.66 3.82 20.57
C VAL A 104 -14.92 3.10 21.88
N ASN A 105 -14.60 3.75 22.99
CA ASN A 105 -15.01 3.27 24.30
C ASN A 105 -16.49 3.60 24.51
N GLU A 106 -17.30 2.59 24.84
CA GLU A 106 -18.75 2.71 25.03
C GLU A 106 -19.14 3.86 25.98
N ASN A 107 -18.29 4.14 26.98
CA ASN A 107 -18.54 5.16 28.00
C ASN A 107 -18.15 6.59 27.62
N ARG A 108 -17.72 6.84 26.37
CA ARG A 108 -17.25 8.17 25.91
C ARG A 108 -17.79 8.54 24.53
N LYS A 109 -19.09 8.38 24.30
CA LYS A 109 -19.74 8.95 23.11
C LYS A 109 -19.93 10.47 23.25
N THR A 110 -18.82 11.21 23.20
CA THR A 110 -18.85 12.69 23.21
C THR A 110 -19.43 13.21 21.89
N ALA A 111 -20.11 14.35 21.93
CA ALA A 111 -20.63 15.01 20.72
C ALA A 111 -19.53 15.25 19.67
N THR A 112 -18.30 15.51 20.11
CA THR A 112 -17.12 15.69 19.25
C THR A 112 -16.77 14.44 18.46
N ILE A 113 -16.85 13.24 19.05
CA ILE A 113 -16.55 11.99 18.34
C ILE A 113 -17.61 11.73 17.26
N HIS A 114 -18.89 11.93 17.57
CA HIS A 114 -19.94 11.81 16.55
C HIS A 114 -19.71 12.81 15.42
N LYS A 115 -19.39 14.07 15.75
CA LYS A 115 -19.14 15.07 14.72
C LYS A 115 -17.95 14.71 13.84
N PHE A 116 -16.88 14.17 14.43
CA PHE A 116 -15.73 13.68 13.69
C PHE A 116 -16.11 12.52 12.75
N LEU A 117 -16.88 11.53 13.25
CA LEU A 117 -17.31 10.39 12.43
C LEU A 117 -18.24 10.82 11.29
N GLU A 118 -19.14 11.77 11.50
CA GLU A 118 -19.94 12.37 10.43
C GLU A 118 -19.04 12.98 9.33
N LEU A 119 -18.09 13.84 9.73
CA LEU A 119 -17.17 14.50 8.79
C LEU A 119 -16.28 13.49 8.06
N LEU A 120 -15.83 12.44 8.76
CA LEU A 120 -15.07 11.35 8.18
C LEU A 120 -15.91 10.59 7.15
N THR A 121 -17.15 10.25 7.47
CA THR A 121 -18.09 9.58 6.55
C THR A 121 -18.33 10.41 5.30
N GLU A 122 -18.57 11.72 5.43
CA GLU A 122 -18.70 12.61 4.27
C GLU A 122 -17.42 12.65 3.45
N LYS A 123 -16.25 12.67 4.09
CA LYS A 123 -14.98 12.62 3.36
C LYS A 123 -14.78 11.31 2.62
N LEU A 124 -15.13 10.17 3.22
CA LEU A 124 -15.00 8.84 2.60
C LEU A 124 -15.93 8.70 1.39
N LYS A 125 -17.12 9.32 1.41
CA LYS A 125 -18.02 9.37 0.24
C LYS A 125 -17.42 10.07 -0.98
N THR A 126 -16.41 10.93 -0.79
CA THR A 126 -15.70 11.60 -1.91
C THR A 126 -14.68 10.71 -2.60
N LEU A 127 -14.39 9.52 -2.06
CA LEU A 127 -13.37 8.61 -2.59
C LEU A 127 -14.00 7.53 -3.49
N PRO A 128 -13.25 6.96 -4.45
CA PRO A 128 -13.80 5.94 -5.35
C PRO A 128 -14.24 4.67 -4.61
N LYS A 129 -15.49 4.25 -4.86
CA LYS A 129 -16.13 3.11 -4.18
C LYS A 129 -15.52 1.76 -4.55
N ASP A 130 -14.88 1.66 -5.70
CA ASP A 130 -14.14 0.48 -6.14
C ASP A 130 -12.76 0.36 -5.45
N LYS A 131 -12.31 1.43 -4.77
CA LYS A 131 -11.02 1.47 -4.06
C LYS A 131 -11.17 1.54 -2.55
N ILE A 132 -12.24 2.15 -2.05
CA ILE A 132 -12.51 2.33 -0.62
C ILE A 132 -13.98 2.07 -0.31
N THR A 133 -14.22 1.18 0.64
CA THR A 133 -15.54 0.89 1.20
C THR A 133 -15.59 1.35 2.65
N SER A 134 -16.62 2.10 3.02
CA SER A 134 -16.87 2.51 4.40
C SER A 134 -18.07 1.77 4.98
N PHE A 135 -17.91 1.24 6.19
CA PHE A 135 -18.97 0.62 6.99
C PHE A 135 -19.35 1.47 8.21
N LEU A 136 -18.93 2.74 8.24
CA LEU A 136 -19.38 3.69 9.25
C LEU A 136 -20.88 3.95 9.06
N SER A 137 -21.66 3.55 10.06
CA SER A 137 -23.11 3.78 10.19
C SER A 137 -23.39 5.10 10.88
#